data_AF-A0A3N4KGW1-F1
#
_entry.id   AF-A0A3N4KGW1-F1
#
_cell.length_a   1.000
_cell.length_b   1.000
_cell.length_c   1.000
_cell.angle_alpha   90.00
_cell.angle_beta   90.00
_cell.angle_gamma   90.00
#
_symmetry.space_group_name_H-M   'P 1'
#
loop_
_entity.id
_entity.type
_entity.pdbx_description
1 polymer ?
#
loop_
_entity_poly.entity_id
_entity_poly.type
_entity_poly.pdbx_seq_one_letter_code
_entity_poly.pdbx_strand_id
1 'polypeptide(L)'
;MSFGFSVGDFAGTLQLAWTLYTKCYKIAKGAPKDFKCLRDEINTLHSSIKLLQHDALDKESVLVRAGADRVEMVKRVMRQVDVTLKELEKHSKKYESLGKEHSSSIKKWWTSVRWSAEASELDALRNKLVYHNGVISLLLTSCGK
;
A
#
# COMPACT_ATOMS: atom_id res chain seq x y z
N MET A 1 -17.52 7.49 -25.01
CA MET A 1 -17.39 7.01 -23.61
C MET A 1 -15.92 6.76 -23.33
N SER A 2 -15.32 7.42 -22.33
CA SER A 2 -13.94 7.14 -21.90
C SER A 2 -13.95 6.05 -20.84
N PHE A 3 -13.84 4.79 -21.26
CA PHE A 3 -13.72 3.65 -20.33
C PHE A 3 -12.32 3.54 -19.69
N GLY A 4 -11.40 4.47 -19.97
CA GLY A 4 -9.99 4.40 -19.55
C GLY A 4 -9.72 4.79 -18.10
N PHE A 5 -8.43 4.89 -17.79
CA PHE A 5 -7.90 5.37 -16.53
C PHE A 5 -7.51 6.85 -16.60
N SER A 6 -7.57 7.52 -15.46
CA SER A 6 -6.96 8.81 -15.20
C SER A 6 -5.72 8.65 -14.33
N VAL A 7 -4.76 9.57 -14.46
CA VAL A 7 -3.65 9.69 -13.50
C VAL A 7 -4.18 9.82 -12.07
N GLY A 8 -5.34 10.49 -11.89
CA GLY A 8 -6.00 10.68 -10.61
C GLY A 8 -6.47 9.39 -9.94
N ASP A 9 -6.73 8.32 -10.70
CA ASP A 9 -7.17 7.02 -10.17
C ASP A 9 -6.06 6.34 -9.33
N PHE A 10 -4.81 6.74 -9.52
CA PHE A 10 -3.64 6.17 -8.85
C PHE A 10 -2.92 7.16 -7.94
N ALA A 11 -2.94 8.46 -8.28
CA ALA A 11 -2.09 9.48 -7.66
C ALA A 11 -2.25 9.54 -6.13
N GLY A 12 -3.49 9.56 -5.63
CA GLY A 12 -3.75 9.62 -4.18
C GLY A 12 -3.20 8.41 -3.44
N THR A 13 -3.47 7.21 -3.97
CA THR A 13 -3.01 5.94 -3.37
C THR A 13 -1.48 5.81 -3.44
N LEU A 14 -0.85 6.22 -4.56
CA LEU A 14 0.61 6.27 -4.71
C LEU A 14 1.26 7.20 -3.70
N GLN A 15 0.72 8.40 -3.54
CA GLN A 15 1.24 9.40 -2.60
C GLN A 15 1.09 8.92 -1.15
N LEU A 16 -0.04 8.29 -0.81
CA LEU A 16 -0.27 7.74 0.52
C LEU A 16 0.70 6.59 0.83
N ALA A 17 0.87 5.65 -0.10
CA ALA A 17 1.83 4.56 0.03
C ALA A 17 3.26 5.07 0.24
N TRP A 18 3.68 6.06 -0.56
CA TRP A 18 5.01 6.67 -0.43
C TRP A 18 5.21 7.38 0.90
N THR A 19 4.19 8.10 1.37
CA THR A 19 4.23 8.82 2.66
C THR A 19 4.39 7.83 3.81
N LEU A 20 3.59 6.76 3.82
CA LEU A 20 3.66 5.70 4.82
C LEU A 20 5.01 4.97 4.80
N TYR A 21 5.52 4.63 3.60
CA TYR A 21 6.84 4.05 3.43
C TYR A 21 7.92 4.96 4.00
N THR A 22 7.93 6.25 3.66
CA THR A 22 8.96 7.20 4.10
C THR A 22 8.94 7.37 5.63
N LYS A 23 7.75 7.45 6.23
CA LYS A 23 7.60 7.45 7.69
C LYS A 23 8.18 6.19 8.31
N CYS A 24 7.86 5.03 7.75
CA CYS A 24 8.36 3.74 8.25
C CYS A 24 9.87 3.56 8.04
N TYR A 25 10.41 4.03 6.91
CA TYR A 25 11.82 3.95 6.57
C TYR A 25 12.69 4.70 7.58
N LYS A 26 12.31 5.93 7.94
CA LYS A 26 13.05 6.78 8.90
C LYS A 26 13.26 6.12 10.26
N ILE A 27 12.36 5.23 10.66
CA ILE A 27 12.35 4.58 11.98
C ILE A 27 12.75 3.09 11.93
N ALA A 28 12.91 2.51 10.74
CA ALA A 28 13.24 1.10 10.56
C ALA A 28 14.65 0.73 11.06
N LYS A 29 15.53 1.73 11.28
CA LYS A 29 16.89 1.52 11.79
C LYS A 29 16.82 0.99 13.23
N GLY A 30 17.12 -0.30 13.38
CA GLY A 30 17.06 -1.01 14.67
C GLY A 30 15.64 -1.31 15.16
N ALA A 31 14.65 -1.33 14.26
CA ALA A 31 13.30 -1.80 14.56
C ALA A 31 13.20 -3.34 14.45
N PRO A 32 12.16 -3.96 15.07
CA PRO A 32 11.90 -5.39 14.95
C PRO A 32 11.75 -5.86 13.50
N LYS A 33 12.00 -7.14 13.25
CA LYS A 33 11.90 -7.76 11.91
C LYS A 33 10.53 -7.53 11.28
N ASP A 34 9.45 -7.76 12.03
CA ASP A 34 8.08 -7.67 11.53
C ASP A 34 7.74 -6.26 11.05
N PHE A 35 8.26 -5.24 11.72
CA PHE A 35 8.13 -3.85 11.29
C PHE A 35 8.88 -3.56 9.98
N LYS A 36 10.09 -4.10 9.83
CA LYS A 36 10.82 -3.99 8.56
C LYS A 36 10.08 -4.70 7.43
N CYS A 37 9.51 -5.87 7.70
CA CYS A 37 8.66 -6.58 6.74
C CYS A 37 7.45 -5.75 6.33
N LEU A 38 6.74 -5.11 7.27
CA LEU A 38 5.64 -4.20 6.93
C LEU A 38 6.11 -3.05 6.03
N ARG A 39 7.22 -2.38 6.37
CA ARG A 39 7.81 -1.34 5.51
C ARG A 39 8.08 -1.87 4.10
N ASP A 40 8.65 -3.07 4.00
CA ASP A 40 9.00 -3.69 2.72
C ASP A 40 7.74 -4.01 1.90
N GLU A 41 6.66 -4.50 2.54
CA GLU A 41 5.37 -4.70 1.87
C GLU A 41 4.79 -3.39 1.33
N ILE A 42 4.88 -2.28 2.08
CA ILE A 42 4.41 -0.95 1.62
C ILE A 42 5.25 -0.48 0.42
N ASN A 43 6.57 -0.71 0.45
CA ASN A 43 7.45 -0.34 -0.67
C ASN A 43 7.17 -1.15 -1.94
N THR A 44 6.96 -2.46 -1.78
CA THR A 44 6.54 -3.35 -2.86
C THR A 44 5.21 -2.89 -3.44
N LEU A 45 4.25 -2.56 -2.58
CA LEU A 45 2.94 -2.06 -3.00
C LEU A 45 3.05 -0.75 -3.78
N HIS A 46 3.85 0.21 -3.30
CA HIS A 46 4.08 1.47 -4.01
C HIS A 46 4.66 1.21 -5.41
N SER A 47 5.67 0.35 -5.51
CA SER A 47 6.29 -0.02 -6.79
C SER A 47 5.30 -0.71 -7.73
N SER A 48 4.51 -1.65 -7.22
CA SER A 48 3.50 -2.39 -7.99
C SER A 48 2.39 -1.48 -8.50
N ILE A 49 1.89 -0.54 -7.68
CA ILE A 49 0.90 0.46 -8.13
C ILE A 49 1.50 1.35 -9.21
N LYS A 50 2.78 1.72 -9.10
CA LYS A 50 3.44 2.58 -10.09
C LYS A 50 3.57 1.89 -11.45
N LEU A 51 3.92 0.60 -11.45
CA LEU A 51 3.91 -0.22 -12.67
C LEU A 51 2.49 -0.36 -13.24
N LEU A 52 1.50 -0.63 -12.38
CA LEU A 52 0.11 -0.75 -12.80
C LEU A 52 -0.43 0.55 -13.39
N GLN A 53 -0.04 1.71 -12.83
CA GLN A 53 -0.38 3.02 -13.37
C GLN A 53 0.22 3.20 -14.76
N HIS A 54 1.48 2.81 -14.97
CA HIS A 54 2.14 2.91 -16.27
C HIS A 54 1.36 2.13 -17.34
N ASP A 55 1.04 0.85 -17.06
CA ASP A 55 0.27 0.01 -17.98
C ASP A 55 -1.16 0.54 -18.18
N ALA A 56 -1.80 1.03 -17.12
CA ALA A 56 -3.16 1.56 -17.19
C ALA A 56 -3.27 2.85 -18.01
N LEU A 57 -2.22 3.66 -18.07
CA LEU A 57 -2.18 4.91 -18.83
C LEU A 57 -1.73 4.70 -20.29
N ASP A 58 -1.06 3.60 -20.58
CA ASP A 58 -0.77 3.19 -21.96
C ASP A 58 -2.02 2.60 -22.61
N LYS A 59 -2.56 3.31 -23.62
CA LYS A 59 -3.74 2.88 -24.37
C LYS A 59 -3.51 1.60 -25.18
N GLU A 60 -2.25 1.32 -25.51
CA GLU A 60 -1.82 0.13 -26.23
C GLU A 60 -1.42 -1.00 -25.27
N SER A 61 -1.58 -0.83 -23.96
CA SER A 61 -1.31 -1.93 -23.03
C SER A 61 -2.34 -3.05 -23.19
N VAL A 62 -1.91 -4.27 -22.90
CA VAL A 62 -2.80 -5.44 -22.85
C VAL A 62 -3.92 -5.23 -21.83
N LEU A 63 -3.64 -4.50 -20.73
CA LEU A 63 -4.60 -4.19 -19.68
C LEU A 63 -5.78 -3.37 -20.22
N VAL A 64 -5.52 -2.30 -20.97
CA VAL A 64 -6.56 -1.45 -21.55
C VAL A 64 -7.29 -2.18 -22.69
N ARG A 65 -6.55 -2.92 -23.53
CA ARG A 65 -7.15 -3.71 -24.63
C ARG A 65 -7.99 -4.89 -24.16
N ALA A 66 -7.78 -5.40 -22.96
CA ALA A 66 -8.57 -6.50 -22.38
C ALA A 66 -10.03 -6.13 -22.10
N GLY A 67 -10.40 -4.85 -22.24
CA GLY A 67 -11.79 -4.38 -22.19
C GLY A 67 -12.24 -3.91 -20.80
N ALA A 68 -13.51 -3.49 -20.74
CA ALA A 68 -14.07 -2.77 -19.59
C ALA A 68 -14.05 -3.57 -18.28
N ASP A 69 -14.26 -4.89 -18.33
CA ASP A 69 -14.27 -5.75 -17.14
C ASP A 69 -12.91 -5.75 -16.43
N ARG A 70 -11.82 -5.79 -17.21
CA ARG A 70 -10.46 -5.71 -16.66
C ARG A 70 -10.19 -4.35 -16.03
N VAL A 71 -10.62 -3.29 -16.70
CA VAL A 71 -10.51 -1.93 -16.16
C VAL A 71 -11.24 -1.80 -14.83
N GLU A 72 -12.47 -2.30 -14.74
CA GLU A 72 -13.25 -2.25 -13.52
C GLU A 72 -12.62 -3.08 -12.40
N MET A 73 -12.05 -4.25 -12.74
CA MET A 73 -11.30 -5.06 -11.78
C MET A 73 -10.11 -4.30 -11.18
N VAL A 74 -9.32 -3.61 -12.01
CA VAL A 74 -8.19 -2.79 -11.55
C VAL A 74 -8.68 -1.63 -10.67
N LYS A 75 -9.74 -0.93 -11.08
CA LYS A 75 -10.36 0.15 -10.27
C LYS A 75 -10.81 -0.36 -8.91
N ARG A 76 -11.43 -1.55 -8.86
CA ARG A 76 -11.84 -2.20 -7.60
C ARG A 76 -10.65 -2.51 -6.71
N VAL A 77 -9.59 -3.10 -7.25
CA VAL A 77 -8.36 -3.42 -6.50
C VAL A 77 -7.74 -2.14 -5.95
N MET A 78 -7.61 -1.10 -6.77
CA MET A 78 -7.09 0.21 -6.33
C MET A 78 -7.90 0.82 -5.18
N ARG A 79 -9.23 0.73 -5.22
CA ARG A 79 -10.09 1.17 -4.09
C ARG A 79 -9.82 0.37 -2.81
N GLN A 80 -9.65 -0.95 -2.91
CA GLN A 80 -9.37 -1.80 -1.74
C GLN A 80 -7.99 -1.51 -1.13
N VAL A 81 -7.00 -1.24 -1.99
CA VAL A 81 -5.66 -0.80 -1.58
C VAL A 81 -5.73 0.53 -0.85
N ASP A 82 -6.46 1.51 -1.40
CA ASP A 82 -6.65 2.83 -0.79
C ASP A 82 -7.28 2.73 0.60
N VAL A 83 -8.33 1.91 0.76
CA VAL A 83 -8.94 1.64 2.07
C VAL A 83 -7.92 1.07 3.06
N THR A 84 -7.13 0.08 2.63
CA THR A 84 -6.14 -0.57 3.50
C THR A 84 -5.02 0.40 3.91
N LEU A 85 -4.55 1.24 2.99
CA LEU A 85 -3.54 2.26 3.29
C LEU A 85 -4.09 3.36 4.22
N LYS A 86 -5.36 3.76 4.07
CA LYS A 86 -6.03 4.70 4.97
C LYS A 86 -6.24 4.13 6.36
N GLU A 87 -6.60 2.85 6.48
CA GLU A 87 -6.63 2.14 7.75
C GLU A 87 -5.24 2.19 8.40
N LEU A 88 -4.19 1.79 7.67
CA LEU A 88 -2.82 1.82 8.18
C LEU A 88 -2.37 3.23 8.60
N GLU A 89 -2.74 4.26 7.85
CA GLU A 89 -2.46 5.65 8.20
C GLU A 89 -3.19 6.08 9.49
N LYS A 90 -4.46 5.70 9.65
CA LYS A 90 -5.24 5.96 10.86
C LYS A 90 -4.61 5.29 12.07
N HIS A 91 -4.19 4.03 11.94
CA HIS A 91 -3.45 3.33 12.99
C HIS A 91 -2.15 4.10 13.30
N SER A 92 -1.32 4.44 12.31
CA SER A 92 -0.09 5.21 12.55
C SER A 92 -0.32 6.56 13.25
N LYS A 93 -1.34 7.33 12.85
CA LYS A 93 -1.67 8.63 13.44
C LYS A 93 -2.18 8.53 14.88
N LYS A 94 -3.01 7.52 15.18
CA LYS A 94 -3.52 7.25 16.54
C LYS A 94 -2.36 7.20 17.55
N TYR A 95 -1.26 6.53 17.22
CA TYR A 95 -0.14 6.38 18.15
C TYR A 95 0.92 7.48 18.05
N GLU A 96 1.08 8.16 16.91
CA GLU A 96 1.80 9.44 16.86
C GLU A 96 1.16 10.46 17.84
N SER A 97 -0.17 10.45 17.97
CA SER A 97 -0.89 11.34 18.89
C SER A 97 -0.75 10.95 20.37
N LEU A 98 -0.57 9.66 20.67
CA LEU A 98 -0.35 9.14 22.02
C LEU A 98 1.12 9.26 22.48
N GLY A 99 2.06 9.33 21.55
CA GLY A 99 3.50 9.41 21.80
C GLY A 99 4.10 10.76 21.42
N LYS A 100 3.47 11.88 21.78
CA LYS A 100 4.02 13.21 21.48
C LYS A 100 5.45 13.34 22.04
N GLU A 101 6.32 13.87 21.17
CA GLU A 101 7.77 14.14 21.32
C GLU A 101 8.73 12.99 20.94
N HIS A 102 9.41 13.19 19.80
CA HIS A 102 10.50 12.42 19.18
C HIS A 102 10.15 11.31 18.17
N SER A 103 10.98 11.25 17.11
CA SER A 103 11.15 10.12 16.16
C SER A 103 11.25 8.74 16.85
N SER A 104 11.66 8.71 18.13
CA SER A 104 11.64 7.49 18.96
C SER A 104 10.24 6.94 19.23
N SER A 105 9.18 7.76 19.11
CA SER A 105 7.82 7.40 19.49
C SER A 105 7.16 6.40 18.56
N ILE A 106 7.43 6.45 17.24
CA ILE A 106 6.91 5.42 16.34
C ILE A 106 7.64 4.09 16.57
N LYS A 107 8.96 4.13 16.85
CA LYS A 107 9.71 2.93 17.26
C LYS A 107 9.20 2.36 18.59
N LYS A 108 8.94 3.22 19.59
CA LYS A 108 8.35 2.86 20.88
C LYS A 108 6.94 2.29 20.71
N TRP A 109 6.14 2.87 19.82
CA TRP A 109 4.84 2.35 19.45
C TRP A 109 4.96 0.96 18.84
N TRP A 110 5.81 0.73 17.85
CA TRP A 110 5.99 -0.60 17.27
C TRP A 110 6.45 -1.64 18.28
N THR A 111 7.32 -1.25 19.22
CA THR A 111 7.66 -2.13 20.34
C THR A 111 6.50 -2.37 21.29
N SER A 112 5.61 -1.39 21.50
CA SER A 112 4.42 -1.51 22.33
C SER A 112 3.34 -2.38 21.67
N VAL A 113 3.12 -2.21 20.36
CA VAL A 113 2.18 -3.01 19.56
C VAL A 113 2.54 -4.47 19.60
N ARG A 114 3.84 -4.79 19.50
CA ARG A 114 4.33 -6.18 19.54
C ARG A 114 3.85 -6.98 20.77
N TRP A 115 3.47 -6.31 21.86
CA TRP A 115 3.04 -6.94 23.10
C TRP A 115 1.54 -6.77 23.42
N SER A 116 0.75 -6.15 22.53
CA SER A 116 -0.67 -5.85 22.77
C SER A 116 -1.58 -6.54 21.73
N ALA A 117 -2.90 -6.54 21.98
CA ALA A 117 -3.91 -6.99 21.02
C ALA A 117 -3.82 -6.27 19.65
N GLU A 118 -3.17 -5.10 19.63
CA GLU A 118 -2.95 -4.28 18.44
C GLU A 118 -1.90 -4.90 17.49
N ALA A 119 -1.06 -5.85 17.96
CA ALA A 119 -0.21 -6.67 17.07
C ALA A 119 -1.06 -7.45 16.07
N SER A 120 -2.19 -8.01 16.52
CA SER A 120 -3.07 -8.79 15.66
C SER A 120 -3.72 -7.93 14.58
N GLU A 121 -4.09 -6.68 14.90
CA GLU A 121 -4.66 -5.75 13.94
C GLU A 121 -3.61 -5.31 12.90
N LEU A 122 -2.38 -5.07 13.35
CA LEU A 122 -1.29 -4.74 12.46
C LEU A 122 -0.94 -5.89 11.52
N ASP A 123 -0.84 -7.11 12.05
CA ASP A 123 -0.57 -8.30 11.25
C ASP A 123 -1.69 -8.53 10.25
N ALA A 124 -2.95 -8.28 10.63
CA ALA A 124 -4.06 -8.30 9.68
C ALA A 124 -3.88 -7.26 8.55
N LEU A 125 -3.47 -6.03 8.87
CA LEU A 125 -3.17 -5.01 7.86
C LEU A 125 -1.99 -5.43 6.97
N ARG A 126 -0.93 -5.98 7.54
CA ARG A 126 0.21 -6.51 6.77
C ARG A 126 -0.24 -7.63 5.84
N ASN A 127 -1.06 -8.56 6.31
CA ASN A 127 -1.60 -9.64 5.48
C ASN A 127 -2.48 -9.11 4.34
N LYS A 128 -3.28 -8.05 4.58
CA LYS A 128 -3.99 -7.35 3.51
C LYS A 128 -3.04 -6.75 2.48
N LEU A 129 -1.93 -6.13 2.90
CA LEU A 129 -0.92 -5.59 1.98
C LEU A 129 -0.26 -6.69 1.13
N VAL A 130 0.11 -7.81 1.75
CA VAL A 130 0.65 -8.99 1.05
C VAL A 130 -0.35 -9.50 0.01
N TYR A 131 -1.62 -9.61 0.39
CA TYR A 131 -2.70 -10.00 -0.52
C TYR A 131 -2.82 -9.04 -1.71
N HIS A 132 -2.84 -7.72 -1.45
CA HIS A 132 -2.91 -6.72 -2.52
C HIS A 132 -1.70 -6.77 -3.45
N ASN A 133 -0.50 -6.96 -2.89
CA ASN A 133 0.72 -7.18 -3.67
C ASN A 133 0.55 -8.38 -4.60
N GLY A 134 0.06 -9.51 -4.09
CA GLY A 134 -0.21 -10.70 -4.90
C GLY A 134 -1.22 -10.45 -6.02
N VAL A 135 -2.33 -9.77 -5.73
CA VAL A 135 -3.36 -9.45 -6.73
C VAL A 135 -2.82 -8.52 -7.81
N ILE A 136 -2.09 -7.46 -7.44
CA ILE A 136 -1.51 -6.53 -8.43
C ILE A 136 -0.43 -7.24 -9.27
N SER A 137 0.42 -8.07 -8.66
CA SER A 137 1.39 -8.88 -9.40
C SER A 137 0.71 -9.79 -10.42
N LEU A 138 -0.39 -10.46 -10.04
CA LEU A 138 -1.16 -11.28 -10.99
C LEU A 138 -1.77 -10.43 -12.11
N LEU A 139 -2.28 -9.24 -11.82
CA LEU A 139 -2.79 -8.33 -12.84
C LEU A 139 -1.67 -7.95 -13.83
N LEU A 140 -0.52 -7.51 -13.33
CA LEU A 140 0.65 -7.15 -14.14
C LEU A 140 1.14 -8.32 -15.00
N THR A 141 1.28 -9.52 -14.43
CA THR A 141 1.74 -10.70 -15.18
C THR A 141 0.69 -11.22 -16.16
N SER A 142 -0.60 -11.17 -15.81
CA SER A 142 -1.68 -11.57 -16.73
C SER A 142 -1.83 -10.61 -17.92
N CYS A 143 -1.28 -9.41 -17.80
CA CYS A 143 -1.20 -8.41 -18.86
C CYS A 143 0.17 -8.40 -19.57
N GLY A 144 1.14 -9.18 -19.12
CA GLY A 144 2.45 -9.30 -19.76
C GLY A 144 2.42 -10.27 -20.95
N LYS A 145 2.91 -9.80 -22.10
CA LYS A 145 3.52 -10.62 -23.15
C LYS A 145 4.92 -10.09 -23.39
#